data_AF-A0A5K1AXH1-F1
#
_entry.id   AF-A0A5K1AXH1-F1
#
_cell.length_a   1.000
_cell.length_b   1.000
_cell.length_c   1.000
_cell.angle_alpha   90.00
_cell.angle_beta   90.00
_cell.angle_gamma   90.00
#
_symmetry.space_group_name_H-M   'P 1'
#
loop_
_entity.id
_entity.type
_entity.pdbx_description
1 polymer ?
#
loop_
_entity_poly.entity_id
_entity_poly.type
_entity_poly.pdbx_seq_one_letter_code
_entity_poly.pdbx_strand_id
1 'polypeptide(L)' 'MYMSPPEICKLARLNRTFRGAASADFVWESKLPANYGYLLKKLFRKDLGNRTKKEIYALLSRPNSFDGGTK' A
#
# COMPACT_ATOMS: atom_id res chain seq x y z
N MET A 1 15.37 0.91 -1.93
CA MET A 1 14.99 2.35 -1.92
C MET A 1 14.78 2.79 -0.48
N TYR A 2 15.52 3.80 0.00
CA TYR A 2 15.63 4.14 1.43
C TYR A 2 14.50 5.03 2.00
N MET A 3 13.55 5.48 1.18
CA MET A 3 12.47 6.36 1.64
C MET A 3 11.37 5.60 2.37
N SER A 4 10.85 6.18 3.44
CA SER A 4 9.65 5.71 4.12
C SER A 4 8.39 6.00 3.29
N PRO A 5 7.29 5.25 3.49
CA PRO A 5 6.02 5.49 2.78
C PRO A 5 5.51 6.95 2.89
N PRO A 6 5.57 7.63 4.05
CA PRO A 6 5.19 9.04 4.14
C PRO A 6 6.06 9.98 3.28
N GLU A 7 7.37 9.73 3.19
CA GLU A 7 8.29 10.52 2.35
C GLU A 7 7.99 10.35 0.86
N ILE A 8 7.71 9.10 0.43
CA ILE A 8 7.28 8.81 -0.94
C ILE A 8 6.01 9.60 -1.29
N CYS A 9 5.02 9.60 -0.39
CA CYS A 9 3.78 10.36 -0.57
C CYS A 9 4.01 11.88 -0.64
N LYS A 10 4.93 12.42 0.17
CA LYS A 10 5.30 13.85 0.12
C LYS A 10 5.91 14.20 -1.24
N LEU A 11 6.87 13.41 -1.74
CA LEU A 11 7.49 13.64 -3.04
C LEU A 11 6.51 13.51 -4.21
N ALA A 12 5.60 12.53 -4.15
CA ALA A 12 4.56 12.33 -5.16
C ALA A 12 3.63 13.54 -5.33
N ARG A 13 3.54 14.42 -4.32
CA ARG A 13 2.72 15.63 -4.38
C ARG A 13 3.43 16.80 -5.06
N LEU A 14 4.75 16.74 -5.25
CA LEU A 14 5.52 17.87 -5.77
C LEU A 14 5.34 18.08 -7.28
N ASN A 15 5.27 17.01 -8.08
CA ASN A 15 5.01 17.11 -9.52
C ASN A 15 4.49 15.79 -10.14
N ARG A 16 4.05 15.86 -11.40
CA ARG A 16 3.53 14.71 -12.16
C ARG A 16 4.53 13.57 -12.33
N THR A 17 5.81 13.89 -12.49
CA THR A 17 6.88 12.92 -12.74
C THR A 17 7.14 12.10 -11.49
N PHE A 18 7.29 12.75 -10.33
CA PHE A 18 7.40 12.08 -9.05
C PHE A 18 6.13 11.31 -8.69
N ARG A 19 4.95 11.83 -9.04
CA ARG A 19 3.69 11.09 -8.87
C ARG A 19 3.68 9.78 -9.65
N GLY A 20 4.13 9.81 -10.90
CA GLY A 20 4.29 8.62 -11.74
C GLY A 20 5.29 7.64 -11.14
N ALA A 21 6.50 8.11 -10.82
CA ALA A 21 7.55 7.29 -10.22
C ALA A 21 7.11 6.65 -8.89
N ALA A 22 6.44 7.41 -8.02
CA ALA A 22 5.91 6.93 -6.75
C ALA A 22 4.75 5.92 -6.89
N SER A 23 4.25 5.66 -8.10
CA SER A 23 3.23 4.65 -8.35
C SER A 23 3.81 3.32 -8.86
N ALA A 24 5.12 3.27 -9.14
CA ALA A 24 5.79 2.05 -9.59
C ALA A 24 5.91 1.00 -8.48
N ASP A 25 5.69 -0.27 -8.84
CA ASP A 25 5.69 -1.38 -7.88
C ASP A 25 7.02 -1.57 -7.15
N PHE A 26 8.14 -1.34 -7.81
CA PHE A 26 9.48 -1.43 -7.20
C PHE A 26 9.66 -0.51 -5.98
N VAL A 27 8.98 0.65 -5.97
CA VAL A 27 9.00 1.58 -4.84
C VAL A 27 8.36 0.95 -3.60
N TRP A 28 7.27 0.20 -3.79
CA TRP A 28 6.43 -0.34 -2.72
C TRP A 28 6.78 -1.78 -2.32
N GLU A 29 7.43 -2.55 -3.19
CA GLU A 29 7.85 -3.92 -2.91
C GLU A 29 8.64 -4.05 -1.61
N SER A 30 9.65 -3.19 -1.43
CA SER A 30 10.46 -3.16 -0.20
C SER A 30 9.72 -2.64 1.04
N LYS A 31 8.50 -2.13 0.88
CA LYS A 31 7.66 -1.59 1.97
C LYS A 31 6.55 -2.55 2.38
N LEU A 32 6.36 -3.62 1.62
CA LEU A 32 5.41 -4.66 1.94
C LEU A 32 6.05 -5.71 2.84
N PRO A 33 5.30 -6.28 3.79
CA PRO A 33 5.78 -7.40 4.57
C PRO A 33 5.89 -8.64 3.68
N ALA A 34 6.89 -9.50 3.87
CA ALA A 34 7.13 -10.67 3.00
C ALA A 34 5.92 -11.62 2.88
N ASN A 35 5.04 -11.61 3.87
CA ASN A 35 3.80 -12.41 3.90
C ASN A 35 2.57 -11.67 3.37
N TYR A 36 2.72 -10.54 2.66
CA TYR A 36 1.58 -9.74 2.18
C TYR A 36 0.59 -10.58 1.36
N GLY A 37 1.06 -11.53 0.55
CA GLY A 37 0.18 -12.42 -0.24
C GLY A 37 -0.73 -13.30 0.63
N TYR A 38 -0.20 -13.81 1.75
CA TYR A 38 -1.00 -14.54 2.74
C TYR A 38 -2.00 -13.62 3.46
N LEU A 39 -1.55 -12.43 3.88
CA LEU A 39 -2.42 -11.45 4.54
C LEU A 39 -3.59 -11.05 3.63
N LEU A 40 -3.30 -10.82 2.35
CA LEU A 40 -4.28 -10.51 1.33
C LEU A 40 -5.33 -11.61 1.19
N LYS A 41 -4.91 -12.87 1.04
CA LYS A 41 -5.82 -14.02 0.96
C LYS A 41 -6.65 -14.22 2.22
N LYS A 42 -6.09 -13.95 3.39
CA LYS A 42 -6.75 -14.13 4.68
C LYS A 42 -7.76 -13.02 5.00
N LEU A 43 -7.38 -11.77 4.74
CA LEU A 43 -8.21 -10.59 5.04
C LEU A 43 -9.30 -10.37 3.98
N PHE A 44 -9.04 -10.73 2.72
CA PHE A 44 -9.96 -10.50 1.61
C PHE A 44 -10.34 -11.83 0.98
N ARG A 45 -11.58 -12.27 1.21
CA ARG A 45 -12.14 -13.52 0.66
C ARG A 45 -12.37 -13.50 -0.86
N LYS A 46 -12.16 -12.35 -1.53
CA LYS A 46 -12.42 -12.16 -2.96
C LYS A 46 -11.10 -11.96 -3.70
N ASP A 47 -11.07 -12.41 -4.95
CA ASP A 47 -9.92 -12.20 -5.83
C ASP A 47 -9.57 -10.70 -5.87
N LEU A 48 -8.35 -10.39 -5.47
CA LEU A 48 -7.87 -9.02 -5.34
C LEU A 48 -7.49 -8.42 -6.70
N GLY A 49 -7.54 -9.20 -7.78
CA GLY A 49 -7.26 -8.76 -9.14
C GLY A 49 -5.84 -8.22 -9.31
N ASN A 50 -5.60 -7.50 -10.41
CA ASN A 50 -4.32 -6.85 -10.70
C ASN A 50 -4.13 -5.55 -9.88
N ARG A 51 -4.04 -5.68 -8.55
CA ARG A 51 -3.65 -4.55 -7.68
C ARG A 51 -2.15 -4.30 -7.76
N THR A 52 -1.80 -3.03 -7.81
CA THR A 52 -0.42 -2.56 -7.65
C THR A 52 0.07 -2.77 -6.21
N LYS A 53 1.38 -2.89 -6.01
CA LYS A 53 1.99 -3.01 -4.67
C LYS A 53 1.70 -1.77 -3.80
N LYS A 54 1.51 -0.61 -4.44
CA LYS A 54 1.03 0.61 -3.77
C LYS A 54 -0.36 0.42 -3.16
N GLU A 55 -1.30 -0.14 -3.91
CA GLU A 55 -2.67 -0.38 -3.44
C GLU A 55 -2.70 -1.45 -2.34
N ILE A 56 -1.88 -2.49 -2.45
CA ILE A 56 -1.70 -3.50 -1.41
C ILE A 56 -1.21 -2.84 -0.11
N TYR A 57 -0.18 -2.00 -0.20
CA TYR A 57 0.34 -1.28 0.97
C TYR A 57 -0.74 -0.40 1.59
N ALA A 58 -1.45 0.38 0.77
CA ALA A 58 -2.51 1.26 1.23
C ALA A 58 -3.61 0.47 1.95
N LEU A 59 -3.97 -0.71 1.43
CA LEU A 59 -4.99 -1.59 2.00
C LEU A 59 -4.58 -2.16 3.36
N LEU A 60 -3.35 -2.69 3.46
CA LEU A 60 -2.83 -3.28 4.69
C LEU A 60 -2.56 -2.23 5.78
N SER A 61 -2.34 -0.98 5.40
CA SER A 61 -2.11 0.14 6.31
C SER A 61 -3.40 0.77 6.85
N ARG A 62 -4.58 0.32 6.39
CA ARG A 62 -5.86 0.83 6.89
C ARG A 62 -6.04 0.38 8.35
N PRO A 63 -6.45 1.28 9.26
CA PRO A 63 -6.82 0.89 10.61
C PRO A 63 -7.95 -0.14 10.59
N ASN A 64 -7.81 -1.20 11.38
CA ASN A 64 -8.91 -2.14 11.62
C ASN A 64 -9.80 -1.56 12.74
N SER A 65 -11.09 -1.34 12.46
CA SER A 65 -12.05 -1.00 13.50
C SER A 65 -12.39 -2.26 14.30
N PHE A 66 -11.88 -2.38 15.52
CA PHE A 66 -12.26 -3.48 16.41
C PHE A 66 -13.71 -3.35 16.91
N ASP A 67 -14.22 -2.12 16.97
CA ASP A 67 -15.55 -1.80 17.49
C ASP A 67 -16.63 -1.71 16.39
N GLY A 68 -16.48 -2.40 15.26
CA GLY A 68 -17.50 -2.37 14.20
C GLY A 68 -17.83 -0.99 13.58
N GLY A 69 -17.10 0.07 13.94
CA GLY A 69 -17.35 1.44 13.49
C GLY A 69 -18.23 2.29 14.40
N THR A 70 -18.53 1.87 15.63
CA THR A 70 -19.43 2.61 16.56
C THR A 70 -18.75 3.67 17.44
N LYS A 71 -17.62 4.24 17.01
CA LYS A 71 -17.02 5.41 17.67
C LYS A 71 -17.63 6.73 17.22
#